data_AF-A0A2E7N1F8-F1
#
_entry.id   AF-A0A2E7N1F8-F1
#
_cell.length_a   1.000
_cell.length_b   1.000
_cell.length_c   1.000
_cell.angle_alpha   90.00
_cell.angle_beta   90.00
_cell.angle_gamma   90.00
#
_symmetry.space_group_name_H-M   'P 1'
#
loop_
_entity.id
_entity.type
_entity.pdbx_description
1 polymer ?
#
loop_
_entity_poly.entity_id
_entity_poly.type
_entity_poly.pdbx_seq_one_letter_code
_entity_poly.pdbx_strand_id
1 'polypeptide(L)'
;MFKKAAVFTDIHFGLKGNSRVHNDDCEDFIDWYIQTAKENGCETGIFCGDWHHNRNSLNLTTMDATIRSMEKLGKAFEQFFFFDGNHDLYYKDKRDVNSTAFAKHIPGITFVDKITVVEDVALVPWLVEDEYKKISNIKAKYLFGHFELPSFYMNALVKMPDHGDLKVEHFKHQEYVFSGHFHKRQHQGKINYIGNAFPHNYADAGDDERGMMILDRENNKEPEYINWLDCPKYRTYGLRQLLENTDKLIKPKMYLRVTIDVPISYEEASFIKETFVKDYNCRELTLIPQKQIDEISTDLDISQFVSVDQIVAGEIAELDTVDFDKVTLMDIYNGLE
;
A
#
# COMPACT_ATOMS: atom_id res chain seq x y z
N MET A 1 15.92 12.75 18.61
CA MET A 1 15.73 11.77 17.52
C MET A 1 15.74 12.45 16.17
N PHE A 2 14.84 13.40 15.90
CA PHE A 2 14.83 14.21 14.69
C PHE A 2 14.15 15.56 14.95
N LYS A 3 14.43 16.55 14.10
CA LYS A 3 13.79 17.86 14.03
C LYS A 3 12.66 17.85 13.00
N LYS A 4 12.93 17.34 11.79
CA LYS A 4 11.95 17.23 10.71
C LYS A 4 12.11 15.91 9.96
N ALA A 5 11.03 15.14 9.90
CA ALA A 5 11.01 13.85 9.24
C ALA A 5 10.07 13.84 8.04
N ALA A 6 10.51 13.21 6.95
CA ALA A 6 9.62 12.71 5.91
C ALA A 6 9.25 11.25 6.25
N VAL A 7 8.01 10.87 5.98
CA VAL A 7 7.45 9.58 6.41
C VAL A 7 6.56 9.02 5.32
N PHE A 8 6.74 7.75 4.97
CA PHE A 8 5.84 7.01 4.09
C PHE A 8 5.72 5.54 4.54
N THR A 9 4.83 4.80 3.90
CA THR A 9 4.47 3.44 4.28
C THR A 9 3.87 2.72 3.08
N ASP A 10 3.71 1.39 3.17
CA ASP A 10 2.92 0.60 2.24
C ASP A 10 3.29 0.88 0.77
N ILE A 11 4.55 0.63 0.42
CA ILE A 11 5.05 0.79 -0.96
C ILE A 11 4.87 -0.48 -1.79
N HIS A 12 4.77 -1.64 -1.13
CA HIS A 12 4.42 -2.94 -1.73
C HIS A 12 5.22 -3.27 -3.00
N PHE A 13 6.55 -3.20 -2.94
CA PHE A 13 7.44 -3.73 -3.98
C PHE A 13 7.06 -5.18 -4.32
N GLY A 14 7.02 -5.52 -5.61
CA GLY A 14 6.63 -6.85 -6.09
C GLY A 14 5.13 -7.06 -6.27
N LEU A 15 4.28 -6.04 -6.10
CA LEU A 15 2.86 -6.12 -6.44
C LEU A 15 2.64 -6.51 -7.91
N LYS A 16 1.45 -7.04 -8.21
CA LYS A 16 1.03 -7.49 -9.56
C LYS A 16 1.95 -8.56 -10.14
N GLY A 17 2.24 -9.57 -9.34
CA GLY A 17 3.09 -10.70 -9.76
C GLY A 17 4.54 -10.30 -10.03
N ASN A 18 5.11 -9.39 -9.22
CA ASN A 18 6.45 -8.83 -9.43
C ASN A 18 6.60 -8.06 -10.74
N SER A 19 5.57 -7.29 -11.09
CA SER A 19 5.56 -6.47 -12.30
C SER A 19 6.73 -5.49 -12.29
N ARG A 20 7.53 -5.52 -13.36
CA ARG A 20 8.62 -4.55 -13.56
C ARG A 20 8.10 -3.12 -13.55
N VAL A 21 6.95 -2.87 -14.18
CA VAL A 21 6.33 -1.54 -14.22
C VAL A 21 5.97 -1.05 -12.82
N HIS A 22 5.44 -1.93 -11.96
CA HIS A 22 5.13 -1.55 -10.58
C HIS A 22 6.40 -1.27 -9.78
N ASN A 23 7.43 -2.09 -9.92
CA ASN A 23 8.72 -1.84 -9.27
C ASN A 23 9.36 -0.52 -9.75
N ASP A 24 9.28 -0.21 -11.05
CA ASP A 24 9.72 1.07 -11.61
C ASP A 24 8.92 2.24 -10.99
N ASP A 25 7.58 2.12 -10.86
CA ASP A 25 6.74 3.14 -10.21
C ASP A 25 7.10 3.30 -8.71
N CYS A 26 7.46 2.22 -8.00
CA CYS A 26 7.99 2.30 -6.64
C CYS A 26 9.34 3.03 -6.58
N GLU A 27 10.26 2.76 -7.51
CA GLU A 27 11.55 3.47 -7.57
C GLU A 27 11.37 4.96 -7.89
N ASP A 28 10.47 5.29 -8.82
CA ASP A 28 10.08 6.67 -9.15
C ASP A 28 9.52 7.39 -7.91
N PHE A 29 8.70 6.69 -7.11
CA PHE A 29 8.19 7.24 -5.85
C PHE A 29 9.33 7.52 -4.86
N ILE A 30 10.31 6.62 -4.73
CA ILE A 30 11.47 6.83 -3.85
C ILE A 30 12.28 8.06 -4.27
N ASP A 31 12.50 8.24 -5.57
CA ASP A 31 13.21 9.41 -6.09
C ASP A 31 12.43 10.71 -5.82
N TRP A 32 11.11 10.70 -6.05
CA TRP A 32 10.23 11.82 -5.71
C TRP A 32 10.24 12.12 -4.20
N TYR A 33 10.08 11.09 -3.36
CA TYR A 33 10.09 11.19 -1.90
C TYR A 33 11.38 11.83 -1.39
N ILE A 34 12.53 11.38 -1.88
CA ILE A 34 13.85 11.94 -1.51
C ILE A 34 13.94 13.41 -1.95
N GLN A 35 13.52 13.72 -3.18
CA GLN A 35 13.56 15.08 -3.69
C GLN A 35 12.70 16.02 -2.84
N THR A 36 11.42 15.68 -2.65
CA THR A 36 10.48 16.50 -1.91
C THR A 36 10.88 16.63 -0.43
N ALA A 37 11.41 15.58 0.18
CA ALA A 37 11.92 15.64 1.55
C ALA A 37 13.09 16.63 1.69
N LYS A 38 14.04 16.62 0.75
CA LYS A 38 15.18 17.55 0.72
C LYS A 38 14.77 18.98 0.46
N GLU A 39 13.85 19.21 -0.48
CA GLU A 39 13.28 20.54 -0.76
C GLU A 39 12.59 21.14 0.48
N ASN A 40 12.03 20.28 1.32
CA ASN A 40 11.39 20.66 2.58
C ASN A 40 12.34 20.65 3.79
N GLY A 41 13.63 20.35 3.60
CA GLY A 41 14.62 20.34 4.67
C GLY A 41 14.41 19.24 5.72
N CYS A 42 13.88 18.08 5.33
CA CYS A 42 13.77 16.92 6.23
C CYS A 42 15.13 16.22 6.31
N GLU A 43 15.73 16.17 7.50
CA GLU A 43 17.01 15.47 7.72
C GLU A 43 16.83 13.97 8.01
N THR A 44 15.64 13.57 8.46
CA THR A 44 15.30 12.18 8.80
C THR A 44 14.24 11.62 7.86
N GLY A 45 14.39 10.36 7.48
CA GLY A 45 13.33 9.59 6.81
C GLY A 45 12.81 8.46 7.70
N ILE A 46 11.53 8.12 7.59
CA ILE A 46 10.91 7.00 8.31
C ILE A 46 10.03 6.21 7.34
N PHE A 47 10.24 4.89 7.27
CA PHE A 47 9.35 3.97 6.59
C PHE A 47 8.56 3.13 7.60
N CYS A 48 7.23 3.10 7.47
CA CYS A 48 6.32 2.50 8.47
C CYS A 48 5.77 1.11 8.11
N GLY A 49 6.50 0.31 7.33
CA GLY A 49 6.15 -1.10 7.07
C GLY A 49 5.41 -1.34 5.76
N ASP A 50 5.34 -2.63 5.40
CA ASP A 50 4.84 -3.17 4.13
C ASP A 50 5.68 -2.72 2.94
N TRP A 51 6.97 -3.05 3.01
CA TRP A 51 7.91 -2.79 1.92
C TRP A 51 7.68 -3.73 0.75
N HIS A 52 7.64 -5.03 1.00
CA HIS A 52 7.33 -6.04 -0.01
C HIS A 52 5.86 -6.43 0.03
N HIS A 53 5.29 -6.72 -1.14
CA HIS A 53 3.90 -7.15 -1.25
C HIS A 53 3.67 -8.59 -0.79
N ASN A 54 4.63 -9.49 -1.05
CA ASN A 54 4.48 -10.92 -0.78
C ASN A 54 5.39 -11.36 0.36
N ARG A 55 4.77 -11.83 1.44
CA ARG A 55 5.46 -12.29 2.65
C ARG A 55 6.13 -13.65 2.53
N ASN A 56 5.68 -14.48 1.58
CA ASN A 56 6.11 -15.87 1.43
C ASN A 56 7.28 -16.03 0.46
N SER A 57 7.47 -15.09 -0.47
CA SER A 57 8.49 -15.19 -1.51
C SER A 57 8.98 -13.83 -1.95
N LEU A 58 10.31 -13.69 -2.12
CA LEU A 58 10.93 -12.50 -2.69
C LEU A 58 11.49 -12.82 -4.08
N ASN A 59 10.98 -12.13 -5.10
CA ASN A 59 11.49 -12.24 -6.47
C ASN A 59 12.82 -11.49 -6.64
N LEU A 60 13.72 -12.02 -7.46
CA LEU A 60 15.05 -11.43 -7.69
C LEU A 60 15.00 -10.02 -8.30
N THR A 61 14.06 -9.71 -9.19
CA THR A 61 13.94 -8.37 -9.79
C THR A 61 13.42 -7.36 -8.76
N THR A 62 12.47 -7.79 -7.92
CA THR A 62 11.96 -7.01 -6.78
C THR A 62 13.06 -6.77 -5.73
N MET A 63 13.88 -7.79 -5.45
CA MET A 63 15.02 -7.67 -4.54
C MET A 63 16.06 -6.67 -5.06
N ASP A 64 16.40 -6.72 -6.35
CA ASP A 64 17.34 -5.77 -6.97
C ASP A 64 16.83 -4.32 -6.87
N ALA A 65 15.57 -4.07 -7.23
CA ALA A 65 14.94 -2.76 -7.10
C ALA A 65 14.88 -2.28 -5.64
N THR A 66 14.66 -3.21 -4.70
CA THR A 66 14.68 -2.93 -3.27
C THR A 66 16.05 -2.48 -2.78
N ILE A 67 17.12 -3.21 -3.12
CA ILE A 67 18.48 -2.85 -2.69
C ILE A 67 18.85 -1.46 -3.23
N ARG A 68 18.57 -1.19 -4.52
CA ARG A 68 18.83 0.13 -5.12
C ARG A 68 18.03 1.24 -4.41
N SER A 69 16.76 1.00 -4.13
CA SER A 69 15.89 1.95 -3.41
C SER A 69 16.34 2.23 -1.98
N MET A 70 16.67 1.18 -1.21
CA MET A 70 17.16 1.33 0.15
C MET A 70 18.52 2.02 0.20
N GLU A 71 19.41 1.76 -0.76
CA GLU A 71 20.68 2.49 -0.86
C GLU A 71 20.47 3.98 -1.15
N LYS A 72 19.52 4.33 -2.03
CA LYS A 72 19.17 5.74 -2.30
C LYS A 72 18.67 6.41 -1.02
N LEU A 73 17.78 5.76 -0.28
CA LEU A 73 17.26 6.25 1.00
C LEU A 73 18.36 6.43 2.04
N GLY A 74 19.19 5.40 2.27
CA GLY A 74 20.28 5.45 3.24
C GLY A 74 21.32 6.54 2.94
N LYS A 75 21.56 6.87 1.65
CA LYS A 75 22.44 7.97 1.24
C LYS A 75 21.78 9.35 1.33
N ALA A 76 20.45 9.43 1.32
CA ALA A 76 19.71 10.68 1.16
C ALA A 76 19.45 11.44 2.46
N PHE A 77 19.42 10.74 3.59
CA PHE A 77 19.06 11.28 4.91
C PHE A 77 20.23 11.13 5.89
N GLU A 78 20.24 11.93 6.96
CA GLU A 78 21.19 11.71 8.08
C GLU A 78 20.90 10.37 8.76
N GLN A 79 19.61 10.04 8.86
CA GLN A 79 19.14 8.74 9.29
C GLN A 79 17.85 8.37 8.57
N PHE A 80 17.79 7.15 8.07
CA PHE A 80 16.55 6.57 7.58
C PHE A 80 16.11 5.43 8.49
N PHE A 81 15.01 5.60 9.22
CA PHE A 81 14.43 4.55 10.06
C PHE A 81 13.51 3.66 9.22
N PHE A 82 13.63 2.36 9.42
CA PHE A 82 12.89 1.36 8.67
C PHE A 82 12.42 0.28 9.62
N PHE A 83 11.15 -0.11 9.53
CA PHE A 83 10.64 -1.29 10.21
C PHE A 83 9.62 -2.04 9.35
N ASP A 84 9.44 -3.31 9.68
CA ASP A 84 8.58 -4.22 8.95
C ASP A 84 7.10 -4.03 9.29
N GLY A 85 6.27 -4.16 8.25
CA GLY A 85 4.83 -4.37 8.36
C GLY A 85 4.46 -5.85 8.34
N ASN A 86 3.18 -6.18 8.21
CA ASN A 86 2.73 -7.57 8.22
C ASN A 86 3.10 -8.32 6.92
N HIS A 87 3.25 -7.63 5.79
CA HIS A 87 3.64 -8.25 4.52
C HIS A 87 5.15 -8.54 4.44
N ASP A 88 5.96 -7.93 5.28
CA ASP A 88 7.40 -8.15 5.26
C ASP A 88 7.82 -9.41 6.04
N LEU A 89 7.01 -9.83 7.03
CA LEU A 89 7.29 -10.96 7.93
C LEU A 89 6.81 -12.28 7.35
N TYR A 90 7.63 -13.33 7.34
CA TYR A 90 7.19 -14.65 6.87
C TYR A 90 6.11 -15.26 7.78
N TYR A 91 6.32 -15.23 9.10
CA TYR A 91 5.37 -15.72 10.09
C TYR A 91 4.40 -14.62 10.54
N LYS A 92 3.14 -14.99 10.85
CA LYS A 92 2.12 -14.06 11.36
C LYS A 92 2.39 -13.62 12.79
N ASP A 93 2.98 -14.49 13.59
CA ASP A 93 3.15 -14.38 15.04
C ASP A 93 4.61 -14.17 15.47
N LYS A 94 5.58 -14.09 14.54
CA LYS A 94 7.01 -13.96 14.85
C LYS A 94 7.73 -13.05 13.88
N ARG A 95 8.80 -12.39 14.36
CA ARG A 95 9.67 -11.50 13.55
C ARG A 95 10.99 -12.13 13.11
N ASP A 96 11.19 -13.42 13.40
CA ASP A 96 12.48 -14.12 13.20
C ASP A 96 12.91 -14.19 11.73
N VAL A 97 11.95 -14.24 10.81
CA VAL A 97 12.17 -14.32 9.37
C VAL A 97 11.36 -13.23 8.68
N ASN A 98 12.05 -12.34 7.98
CA ASN A 98 11.45 -11.26 7.21
C ASN A 98 12.23 -11.00 5.91
N SER A 99 11.53 -10.48 4.91
CA SER A 99 12.00 -10.30 3.53
C SER A 99 12.95 -9.12 3.36
N THR A 100 13.11 -8.29 4.40
CA THR A 100 13.85 -7.03 4.43
C THR A 100 15.04 -7.08 5.40
N ALA A 101 15.34 -8.24 6.00
CA ALA A 101 16.33 -8.39 7.08
C ALA A 101 17.74 -7.91 6.70
N PHE A 102 18.06 -7.89 5.41
CA PHE A 102 19.31 -7.40 4.88
C PHE A 102 19.46 -5.87 4.97
N ALA A 103 18.37 -5.13 5.18
CA ALA A 103 18.36 -3.67 5.28
C ALA A 103 19.27 -3.15 6.40
N LYS A 104 19.46 -3.92 7.48
CA LYS A 104 20.41 -3.61 8.57
C LYS A 104 21.88 -3.52 8.11
N HIS A 105 22.20 -4.05 6.93
CA HIS A 105 23.53 -4.01 6.34
C HIS A 105 23.70 -2.87 5.31
N ILE A 106 22.64 -2.12 5.01
CA ILE A 106 22.67 -1.01 4.06
C ILE A 106 23.07 0.27 4.81
N PRO A 107 24.17 0.94 4.45
CA PRO A 107 24.61 2.16 5.12
C PRO A 107 23.53 3.26 5.14
N GLY A 108 23.34 3.89 6.29
CA GLY A 108 22.34 4.96 6.50
C GLY A 108 20.94 4.47 6.86
N ILE A 109 20.64 3.18 6.71
CA ILE A 109 19.40 2.57 7.20
C ILE A 109 19.57 2.16 8.66
N THR A 110 18.67 2.62 9.53
CA THR A 110 18.46 2.07 10.88
C THR A 110 17.25 1.17 10.83
N PHE A 111 17.52 -0.14 10.80
CA PHE A 111 16.49 -1.16 10.88
C PHE A 111 16.01 -1.32 12.33
N VAL A 112 14.71 -1.19 12.56
CA VAL A 112 14.07 -1.26 13.87
C VAL A 112 13.28 -2.56 13.96
N ASP A 113 13.81 -3.53 14.70
CA ASP A 113 13.27 -4.89 14.83
C ASP A 113 12.47 -5.11 16.13
N LYS A 114 12.48 -4.11 17.02
CA LYS A 114 11.79 -4.10 18.31
C LYS A 114 11.26 -2.71 18.62
N ILE A 115 10.26 -2.65 19.51
CA ILE A 115 9.74 -1.40 20.06
C ILE A 115 10.89 -0.56 20.59
N THR A 116 11.09 0.61 19.99
CA THR A 116 12.21 1.50 20.28
C THR A 116 11.67 2.87 20.62
N VAL A 117 12.06 3.40 21.78
CA VAL A 117 11.66 4.73 22.24
C VAL A 117 12.90 5.59 22.41
N VAL A 118 12.93 6.73 21.74
CA VAL A 118 14.01 7.72 21.81
C VAL A 118 13.37 9.08 22.03
N GLU A 119 13.68 9.71 23.17
CA GLU A 119 13.01 10.95 23.63
C GLU A 119 11.49 10.75 23.71
N ASP A 120 10.71 11.59 23.01
CA ASP A 120 9.26 11.55 22.93
C ASP A 120 8.75 10.89 21.63
N VAL A 121 9.60 10.09 20.96
CA VAL A 121 9.24 9.31 19.77
C VAL A 121 9.34 7.81 20.03
N ALA A 122 8.31 7.07 19.64
CA ALA A 122 8.31 5.61 19.60
C ALA A 122 8.21 5.10 18.16
N LEU A 123 9.07 4.15 17.82
CA LEU A 123 8.97 3.34 16.60
C LEU A 123 8.56 1.92 16.99
N VAL A 124 7.47 1.45 16.40
CA VAL A 124 6.82 0.19 16.75
C VAL A 124 6.63 -0.63 15.47
N PRO A 125 7.51 -1.61 15.20
CA PRO A 125 7.31 -2.57 14.12
C PRO A 125 6.00 -3.34 14.30
N TRP A 126 5.58 -4.09 13.27
CA TRP A 126 4.40 -4.96 13.36
C TRP A 126 4.40 -5.75 14.67
N LEU A 127 3.30 -5.65 15.42
CA LEU A 127 3.15 -6.28 16.71
C LEU A 127 2.92 -7.77 16.55
N VAL A 128 3.60 -8.56 17.37
CA VAL A 128 3.46 -10.00 17.42
C VAL A 128 3.08 -10.46 18.82
N GLU A 129 2.35 -11.55 18.92
CA GLU A 129 1.91 -12.13 20.19
C GLU A 129 1.30 -11.07 21.14
N ASP A 130 1.78 -11.03 22.39
CA ASP A 130 1.30 -10.16 23.46
C ASP A 130 1.93 -8.75 23.47
N GLU A 131 2.64 -8.34 22.42
CA GLU A 131 3.31 -7.05 22.41
C GLU A 131 2.38 -5.85 22.43
N TYR A 132 1.12 -6.01 21.99
CA TYR A 132 0.09 -4.97 22.10
C TYR A 132 -0.10 -4.49 23.55
N LYS A 133 0.10 -5.37 24.54
CA LYS A 133 0.01 -5.04 25.98
C LYS A 133 1.05 -4.00 26.40
N LYS A 134 2.16 -3.89 25.67
CA LYS A 134 3.24 -2.94 25.95
C LYS A 134 2.88 -1.51 25.53
N ILE A 135 1.96 -1.33 24.56
CA ILE A 135 1.61 -0.01 24.00
C ILE A 135 1.16 0.98 25.08
N SER A 136 0.32 0.53 26.02
CA SER A 136 -0.15 1.37 27.14
C SER A 136 0.95 1.89 28.06
N ASN A 137 2.15 1.31 28.02
CA ASN A 137 3.29 1.75 28.83
C ASN A 137 4.26 2.65 28.04
N ILE A 138 4.07 2.83 26.73
CA ILE A 138 4.93 3.67 25.90
C ILE A 138 4.61 5.14 26.18
N LYS A 139 5.54 5.83 26.84
CA LYS A 139 5.46 7.27 27.13
C LYS A 139 6.19 8.06 26.05
N ALA A 140 5.52 8.26 24.92
CA ALA A 140 6.02 9.04 23.79
C ALA A 140 4.89 9.89 23.21
N LYS A 141 5.19 11.14 22.85
CA LYS A 141 4.23 12.06 22.21
C LYS A 141 3.87 11.58 20.81
N TYR A 142 4.88 11.16 20.05
CA TYR A 142 4.75 10.67 18.68
C TYR A 142 5.00 9.16 18.66
N LEU A 143 4.13 8.42 18.00
CA LEU A 143 4.31 6.99 17.78
C LEU A 143 4.14 6.69 16.31
N PHE A 144 5.10 5.96 15.73
CA PHE A 144 5.06 5.44 14.37
C PHE A 144 4.98 3.93 14.44
N GLY A 145 4.05 3.32 13.70
CA GLY A 145 3.97 1.87 13.62
C GLY A 145 3.16 1.35 12.46
N HIS A 146 2.85 0.06 12.49
CA HIS A 146 2.04 -0.61 11.47
C HIS A 146 0.96 -1.40 12.20
N PHE A 147 -0.28 -0.90 12.21
CA PHE A 147 -1.34 -1.38 13.09
C PHE A 147 -2.63 -1.67 12.37
N GLU A 148 -3.27 -2.76 12.77
CA GLU A 148 -4.66 -3.07 12.43
C GLU A 148 -5.55 -2.62 13.59
N LEU A 149 -6.24 -1.48 13.45
CA LEU A 149 -7.16 -0.95 14.47
C LEU A 149 -8.62 -1.04 14.02
N PRO A 150 -9.54 -1.33 14.94
CA PRO A 150 -10.96 -1.43 14.60
C PRO A 150 -11.56 -0.08 14.23
N SER A 151 -12.69 -0.11 13.51
CA SER A 151 -13.49 1.07 13.09
C SER A 151 -12.86 1.98 12.03
N PHE A 152 -11.66 1.68 11.54
CA PHE A 152 -11.07 2.35 10.38
C PHE A 152 -11.51 1.68 9.08
N TYR A 153 -11.44 2.42 7.97
CA TYR A 153 -11.80 1.92 6.66
C TYR A 153 -10.64 1.13 6.05
N MET A 154 -10.90 -0.11 5.71
CA MET A 154 -10.07 -0.91 4.81
C MET A 154 -10.32 -0.47 3.36
N ASN A 155 -9.67 -1.16 2.43
CA ASN A 155 -9.92 -1.01 1.00
C ASN A 155 -11.42 -1.10 0.66
N ALA A 156 -11.85 -0.39 -0.39
CA ALA A 156 -13.26 -0.32 -0.82
C ALA A 156 -14.25 0.21 0.25
N LEU A 157 -13.77 1.00 1.23
CA LEU A 157 -14.57 1.67 2.26
C LEU A 157 -15.33 0.72 3.21
N VAL A 158 -14.86 -0.51 3.36
CA VAL A 158 -15.36 -1.45 4.38
C VAL A 158 -14.76 -1.09 5.73
N LYS A 159 -15.57 -1.03 6.79
CA LYS A 159 -15.05 -0.77 8.15
C LYS A 159 -14.48 -2.03 8.78
N MET A 160 -13.29 -1.91 9.38
CA MET A 160 -12.68 -2.96 10.16
C MET A 160 -13.55 -3.30 11.38
N PRO A 161 -13.97 -4.57 11.55
CA PRO A 161 -14.75 -5.00 12.71
C PRO A 161 -13.92 -4.97 14.00
N ASP A 162 -14.59 -4.90 15.15
CA ASP A 162 -13.96 -4.93 16.48
C ASP A 162 -13.62 -6.37 16.90
N HIS A 163 -12.58 -6.93 16.27
CA HIS A 163 -12.09 -8.29 16.55
C HIS A 163 -10.60 -8.35 16.95
N GLY A 164 -9.87 -7.23 16.92
CA GLY A 164 -8.45 -7.18 17.27
C GLY A 164 -8.19 -6.96 18.77
N ASP A 165 -7.06 -7.47 19.26
CA ASP A 165 -6.58 -7.24 20.63
C ASP A 165 -6.12 -5.79 20.84
N LEU A 166 -5.54 -5.19 19.80
CA LEU A 166 -5.10 -3.80 19.83
C LEU A 166 -6.29 -2.85 19.59
N LYS A 167 -6.41 -1.87 20.47
CA LYS A 167 -7.50 -0.87 20.47
C LYS A 167 -6.98 0.53 20.71
N VAL A 168 -7.75 1.54 20.30
CA VAL A 168 -7.38 2.97 20.41
C VAL A 168 -7.10 3.40 21.86
N GLU A 169 -7.74 2.76 22.83
CA GLU A 169 -7.60 3.01 24.27
C GLU A 169 -6.21 2.64 24.79
N HIS A 170 -5.45 1.81 24.06
CA HIS A 170 -4.10 1.44 24.44
C HIS A 170 -3.12 2.60 24.28
N PHE A 171 -3.36 3.54 23.38
CA PHE A 171 -2.44 4.64 23.03
C PHE A 171 -2.52 5.84 23.98
N LYS A 172 -2.46 5.62 25.29
CA LYS A 172 -2.85 6.62 26.31
C LYS A 172 -1.99 7.88 26.36
N HIS A 173 -0.75 7.80 25.89
CA HIS A 173 0.26 8.85 26.08
C HIS A 173 0.58 9.64 24.81
N GLN A 174 0.06 9.20 23.67
CA GLN A 174 0.35 9.75 22.36
C GLN A 174 -0.58 10.91 22.03
N GLU A 175 -0.01 11.98 21.49
CA GLU A 175 -0.74 13.06 20.81
C GLU A 175 -0.94 12.67 19.34
N TYR A 176 0.06 12.02 18.74
CA TYR A 176 0.03 11.51 17.37
C TYR A 176 0.46 10.05 17.31
N VAL A 177 -0.37 9.24 16.66
CA VAL A 177 -0.07 7.87 16.26
C VAL A 177 -0.16 7.80 14.74
N PHE A 178 0.97 7.64 14.07
CA PHE A 178 1.07 7.49 12.63
C PHE A 178 1.21 6.02 12.27
N SER A 179 0.38 5.54 11.35
CA SER A 179 0.38 4.13 10.96
C SER A 179 0.30 3.87 9.46
N GLY A 180 0.94 2.78 9.04
CA GLY A 180 0.68 2.08 7.77
C GLY A 180 -0.46 1.08 7.88
N HIS A 181 -0.50 0.09 6.99
CA HIS A 181 -1.45 -1.03 6.91
C HIS A 181 -2.72 -0.71 6.12
N PHE A 182 -3.45 0.34 6.52
CA PHE A 182 -4.61 0.78 5.75
C PHE A 182 -4.20 1.78 4.67
N HIS A 183 -4.46 1.41 3.42
CA HIS A 183 -4.02 2.15 2.24
C HIS A 183 -4.73 3.49 2.07
N LYS A 184 -5.97 3.62 2.58
CA LYS A 184 -6.66 4.90 2.57
C LYS A 184 -6.12 5.81 3.67
N ARG A 185 -5.65 7.00 3.29
CA ARG A 185 -5.37 8.09 4.23
C ARG A 185 -6.63 8.44 5.02
N GLN A 186 -6.53 8.40 6.33
CA GLN A 186 -7.65 8.66 7.23
C GLN A 186 -7.17 8.99 8.64
N HIS A 187 -7.96 9.76 9.38
CA HIS A 187 -7.65 10.14 10.75
C HIS A 187 -8.87 9.98 11.65
N GLN A 188 -8.64 9.55 12.89
CA GLN A 188 -9.64 9.52 13.94
C GLN A 188 -8.98 9.78 15.29
N GLY A 189 -9.27 10.94 15.87
CA GLY A 189 -8.59 11.40 17.08
C GLY A 189 -7.07 11.52 16.84
N LYS A 190 -6.28 10.85 17.67
CA LYS A 190 -4.80 10.81 17.57
C LYS A 190 -4.27 9.83 16.52
N ILE A 191 -5.10 8.91 16.03
CA ILE A 191 -4.68 7.88 15.07
C ILE A 191 -4.76 8.45 13.66
N ASN A 192 -3.67 8.32 12.92
CA ASN A 192 -3.47 8.83 11.59
C ASN A 192 -2.90 7.70 10.72
N TYR A 193 -3.72 7.16 9.82
CA TYR A 193 -3.22 6.29 8.77
C TYR A 193 -2.72 7.16 7.62
N ILE A 194 -1.43 7.03 7.30
CA ILE A 194 -0.77 7.85 6.27
C ILE A 194 -1.35 7.54 4.88
N GLY A 195 -1.75 6.30 4.67
CA GLY A 195 -2.11 5.73 3.37
C GLY A 195 -0.88 5.24 2.60
N ASN A 196 -1.12 4.43 1.58
CA ASN A 196 -0.04 3.92 0.73
C ASN A 196 0.63 5.03 -0.10
N ALA A 197 1.83 4.74 -0.55
CA ALA A 197 2.68 5.66 -1.32
C ALA A 197 1.99 6.18 -2.60
N PHE A 198 1.26 5.29 -3.30
CA PHE A 198 0.49 5.58 -4.50
C PHE A 198 -0.65 4.57 -4.69
N PRO A 199 -1.68 4.86 -5.50
CA PRO A 199 -2.78 3.92 -5.75
C PRO A 199 -2.29 2.56 -6.27
N HIS A 200 -2.71 1.46 -5.63
CA HIS A 200 -2.22 0.12 -5.94
C HIS A 200 -3.15 -0.66 -6.87
N ASN A 201 -4.46 -0.48 -6.73
CA ASN A 201 -5.48 -1.21 -7.50
C ASN A 201 -6.79 -0.42 -7.58
N TYR A 202 -7.84 -1.02 -8.17
CA TYR A 202 -9.14 -0.36 -8.33
C TYR A 202 -9.91 -0.13 -7.02
N ALA A 203 -9.49 -0.69 -5.89
CA ALA A 203 -10.05 -0.32 -4.58
C ALA A 203 -9.61 1.08 -4.13
N ASP A 204 -8.53 1.63 -4.73
CA ASP A 204 -8.08 3.02 -4.58
C ASP A 204 -8.67 3.95 -5.67
N ALA A 205 -9.61 3.46 -6.49
CA ALA A 205 -10.10 4.24 -7.63
C ALA A 205 -10.72 5.58 -7.19
N GLY A 206 -10.25 6.66 -7.81
CA GLY A 206 -10.68 8.03 -7.51
C GLY A 206 -10.06 8.64 -6.25
N ASP A 207 -9.22 7.91 -5.52
CA ASP A 207 -8.52 8.41 -4.34
C ASP A 207 -7.06 8.75 -4.68
N ASP A 208 -6.81 10.05 -4.93
CA ASP A 208 -5.50 10.59 -5.29
C ASP A 208 -4.69 11.10 -4.10
N GLU A 209 -5.21 10.97 -2.88
CA GLU A 209 -4.55 11.44 -1.66
C GLU A 209 -3.49 10.45 -1.21
N ARG A 210 -2.43 10.33 -2.01
CA ARG A 210 -1.35 9.35 -1.86
C ARG A 210 0.01 10.02 -1.99
N GLY A 211 0.96 9.63 -1.15
CA GLY A 211 2.28 10.22 -1.16
C GLY A 211 3.01 10.00 0.15
N MET A 212 3.43 11.10 0.78
CA MET A 212 4.16 11.07 2.05
C MET A 212 3.59 12.06 3.06
N MET A 213 4.04 11.94 4.30
CA MET A 213 3.80 12.88 5.38
C MET A 213 5.11 13.56 5.79
N ILE A 214 5.07 14.84 6.10
CA ILE A 214 6.14 15.58 6.77
C ILE A 214 5.71 15.92 8.19
N LEU A 215 6.60 15.70 9.15
CA LEU A 215 6.43 16.12 10.53
C LEU A 215 7.57 17.04 10.97
N ASP A 216 7.24 18.30 11.26
CA ASP A 216 8.17 19.32 11.75
C ASP A 216 8.04 19.46 13.27
N ARG A 217 8.84 18.68 13.99
CA ARG A 217 8.87 18.64 15.46
C ARG A 217 9.56 19.86 16.06
N GLU A 218 10.60 20.38 15.40
CA GLU A 218 11.33 21.56 15.88
C GLU A 218 10.40 22.78 16.03
N ASN A 219 9.44 22.93 15.11
CA ASN A 219 8.45 24.02 15.15
C ASN A 219 7.08 23.58 15.70
N ASN A 220 6.94 22.33 16.19
CA ASN A 220 5.69 21.76 16.70
C ASN A 220 4.48 21.99 15.76
N LYS A 221 4.66 21.71 14.47
CA LYS A 221 3.59 21.83 13.46
C LYS A 221 2.76 20.55 13.39
N GLU A 222 1.53 20.73 12.94
CA GLU A 222 0.65 19.64 12.50
C GLU A 222 1.29 18.83 11.35
N PRO A 223 0.97 17.53 11.22
CA PRO A 223 1.46 16.71 10.11
C PRO A 223 0.97 17.27 8.76
N GLU A 224 1.89 17.42 7.82
CA GLU A 224 1.61 17.89 6.46
C GLU A 224 1.66 16.70 5.50
N TYR A 225 0.58 16.47 4.75
CA TYR A 225 0.53 15.40 3.75
C TYR A 225 0.77 15.97 2.36
N ILE A 226 1.74 15.40 1.65
CA ILE A 226 2.11 15.81 0.30
C ILE A 226 1.77 14.67 -0.65
N ASN A 227 0.97 14.99 -1.68
CA ASN A 227 0.54 14.00 -2.66
C ASN A 227 1.54 13.90 -3.81
N TRP A 228 1.87 12.68 -4.25
CA TRP A 228 2.64 12.45 -5.46
C TRP A 228 1.70 12.50 -6.67
N LEU A 229 1.60 13.67 -7.31
CA LEU A 229 0.59 13.92 -8.35
C LEU A 229 0.79 13.10 -9.63
N ASP A 230 2.03 12.74 -9.94
CA ASP A 230 2.46 12.01 -11.13
C ASP A 230 2.46 10.48 -10.95
N CYS A 231 1.90 10.00 -9.84
CA CYS A 231 1.73 8.58 -9.57
C CYS A 231 0.80 7.88 -10.59
N PRO A 232 0.89 6.55 -10.76
CA PRO A 232 -0.15 5.81 -11.47
C PRO A 232 -1.50 5.94 -10.77
N LYS A 233 -2.59 5.99 -11.55
CA LYS A 233 -3.94 6.24 -11.01
C LYS A 233 -4.96 5.26 -11.55
N TYR A 234 -5.90 4.87 -10.70
CA TYR A 234 -7.05 4.04 -11.08
C TYR A 234 -8.29 4.90 -11.23
N ARG A 235 -9.00 4.71 -12.34
CA ARG A 235 -10.27 5.39 -12.62
C ARG A 235 -11.28 4.46 -13.24
N THR A 236 -12.54 4.74 -12.90
CA THR A 236 -13.70 4.10 -13.52
C THR A 236 -14.55 5.19 -14.15
N TYR A 237 -14.86 5.08 -15.44
CA TYR A 237 -15.67 6.04 -16.19
C TYR A 237 -16.72 5.33 -17.04
N GLY A 238 -17.79 6.05 -17.42
CA GLY A 238 -18.63 5.63 -18.55
C GLY A 238 -17.96 5.98 -19.88
N LEU A 239 -18.17 5.18 -20.91
CA LEU A 239 -17.59 5.41 -22.23
C LEU A 239 -18.03 6.76 -22.81
N ARG A 240 -19.32 7.11 -22.67
CA ARG A 240 -19.85 8.42 -23.07
C ARG A 240 -19.08 9.58 -22.44
N GLN A 241 -18.90 9.51 -21.12
CA GLN A 241 -18.19 10.53 -20.35
C GLN A 241 -16.75 10.67 -20.82
N LEU A 242 -16.09 9.52 -21.06
CA LEU A 242 -14.70 9.48 -21.49
C LEU A 242 -14.54 10.11 -22.87
N LEU A 243 -15.40 9.77 -23.85
CA LEU A 243 -15.36 10.31 -25.21
C LEU A 243 -15.65 11.82 -25.27
N GLU A 244 -16.52 12.34 -24.40
CA GLU A 244 -16.85 13.78 -24.36
C GLU A 244 -15.73 14.63 -23.74
N ASN A 245 -14.85 14.04 -22.92
CA ASN A 245 -13.85 14.78 -22.13
C ASN A 245 -12.45 14.12 -22.12
N THR A 246 -12.09 13.43 -23.20
CA THR A 246 -10.90 12.57 -23.29
C THR A 246 -9.63 13.23 -22.74
N ASP A 247 -9.25 14.39 -23.28
CA ASP A 247 -8.01 15.10 -22.92
C ASP A 247 -7.97 15.59 -21.47
N LYS A 248 -9.13 15.75 -20.83
CA LYS A 248 -9.23 16.22 -19.44
C LYS A 248 -9.16 15.05 -18.45
N LEU A 249 -9.72 13.92 -18.83
CA LEU A 249 -9.90 12.76 -17.94
C LEU A 249 -8.74 11.78 -18.02
N ILE A 250 -8.18 11.58 -19.21
CA ILE A 250 -7.10 10.62 -19.42
C ILE A 250 -5.76 11.32 -19.22
N LYS A 251 -4.95 10.75 -18.32
CA LYS A 251 -3.58 11.18 -18.06
C LYS A 251 -2.64 10.00 -18.19
N PRO A 252 -1.33 10.25 -18.37
CA PRO A 252 -0.32 9.20 -18.39
C PRO A 252 -0.36 8.32 -17.13
N LYS A 253 0.13 7.10 -17.26
CA LYS A 253 0.23 6.10 -16.17
C LYS A 253 -1.12 5.65 -15.57
N MET A 254 -2.26 6.02 -16.16
CA MET A 254 -3.58 5.59 -15.67
C MET A 254 -3.92 4.13 -16.02
N TYR A 255 -4.67 3.50 -15.12
CA TYR A 255 -5.41 2.26 -15.32
C TYR A 255 -6.89 2.61 -15.38
N LEU A 256 -7.53 2.36 -16.52
CA LEU A 256 -8.90 2.75 -16.79
C LEU A 256 -9.82 1.52 -16.89
N ARG A 257 -10.88 1.50 -16.08
CA ARG A 257 -12.06 0.66 -16.32
C ARG A 257 -13.16 1.53 -16.92
N VAL A 258 -13.64 1.16 -18.09
CA VAL A 258 -14.61 1.96 -18.83
C VAL A 258 -15.85 1.14 -19.09
N THR A 259 -16.97 1.56 -18.52
CA THR A 259 -18.26 0.92 -18.76
C THR A 259 -18.79 1.31 -20.13
N ILE A 260 -19.15 0.33 -20.95
CA ILE A 260 -19.80 0.55 -22.25
C ILE A 260 -21.27 0.92 -22.00
N ASP A 261 -21.54 2.22 -21.90
CA ASP A 261 -22.86 2.84 -21.68
C ASP A 261 -23.48 3.40 -22.97
N VAL A 262 -22.81 3.23 -24.11
CA VAL A 262 -23.26 3.60 -25.44
C VAL A 262 -23.05 2.45 -26.43
N PRO A 263 -23.90 2.29 -27.46
CA PRO A 263 -23.73 1.25 -28.47
C PRO A 263 -22.44 1.48 -29.26
N ILE A 264 -21.53 0.50 -29.24
CA ILE A 264 -20.32 0.46 -30.07
C ILE A 264 -20.13 -0.94 -30.63
N SER A 265 -19.49 -1.01 -31.80
CA SER A 265 -19.00 -2.25 -32.40
C SER A 265 -17.73 -2.76 -31.71
N TYR A 266 -17.37 -4.01 -31.99
CA TYR A 266 -16.13 -4.59 -31.49
C TYR A 266 -14.90 -3.87 -32.07
N GLU A 267 -14.95 -3.49 -33.35
CA GLU A 267 -13.89 -2.76 -34.02
C GLU A 267 -13.68 -1.37 -33.39
N GLU A 268 -14.75 -0.65 -33.07
CA GLU A 268 -14.68 0.62 -32.36
C GLU A 268 -14.10 0.46 -30.94
N ALA A 269 -14.50 -0.60 -30.23
CA ALA A 269 -13.98 -0.92 -28.90
C ALA A 269 -12.46 -1.14 -28.92
N SER A 270 -11.97 -1.96 -29.86
CA SER A 270 -10.54 -2.20 -30.06
C SER A 270 -9.80 -0.92 -30.45
N PHE A 271 -10.37 -0.13 -31.37
CA PHE A 271 -9.77 1.13 -31.80
C PHE A 271 -9.64 2.14 -30.66
N ILE A 272 -10.67 2.31 -29.83
CA ILE A 272 -10.64 3.21 -28.67
C ILE A 272 -9.56 2.76 -27.67
N LYS A 273 -9.51 1.46 -27.37
CA LYS A 273 -8.51 0.91 -26.45
C LYS A 273 -7.09 1.17 -26.93
N GLU A 274 -6.77 0.84 -28.18
CA GLU A 274 -5.44 1.03 -28.75
C GLU A 274 -5.06 2.52 -28.85
N THR A 275 -5.99 3.35 -29.32
CA THR A 275 -5.78 4.79 -29.47
C THR A 275 -5.50 5.43 -28.12
N PHE A 276 -6.32 5.15 -27.09
CA PHE A 276 -6.17 5.82 -25.80
C PHE A 276 -4.92 5.37 -25.05
N VAL A 277 -4.58 4.08 -25.10
CA VAL A 277 -3.35 3.57 -24.51
C VAL A 277 -2.13 4.21 -25.16
N LYS A 278 -2.13 4.32 -26.51
CA LYS A 278 -1.00 4.86 -27.26
C LYS A 278 -0.87 6.38 -27.12
N ASP A 279 -1.95 7.13 -27.33
CA ASP A 279 -1.89 8.58 -27.46
C ASP A 279 -1.77 9.29 -26.10
N TYR A 280 -2.30 8.68 -25.03
CA TYR A 280 -2.24 9.24 -23.67
C TYR A 280 -1.27 8.49 -22.74
N ASN A 281 -0.58 7.46 -23.23
CA ASN A 281 0.38 6.66 -22.45
C ASN A 281 -0.25 6.07 -21.17
N CYS A 282 -1.47 5.53 -21.29
CA CYS A 282 -2.11 4.77 -20.23
C CYS A 282 -1.40 3.43 -20.03
N ARG A 283 -1.44 2.90 -18.80
CA ARG A 283 -0.92 1.55 -18.53
C ARG A 283 -1.88 0.49 -19.05
N GLU A 284 -3.16 0.72 -18.86
CA GLU A 284 -4.19 -0.23 -19.21
C GLU A 284 -5.53 0.50 -19.44
N LEU A 285 -6.30 0.00 -20.40
CA LEU A 285 -7.70 0.35 -20.59
C LEU A 285 -8.49 -0.94 -20.80
N THR A 286 -9.48 -1.15 -19.93
CA THR A 286 -10.38 -2.31 -19.97
C THR A 286 -11.81 -1.82 -20.14
N LEU A 287 -12.45 -2.27 -21.23
CA LEU A 287 -13.85 -1.98 -21.53
C LEU A 287 -14.73 -3.06 -20.90
N ILE A 288 -15.74 -2.65 -20.13
CA ILE A 288 -16.64 -3.55 -19.41
C ILE A 288 -18.06 -3.37 -19.96
N PRO A 289 -18.70 -4.43 -20.48
CA PRO A 289 -20.11 -4.39 -20.85
C PRO A 289 -21.00 -4.05 -19.65
N GLN A 290 -21.99 -3.17 -19.83
CA GLN A 290 -22.88 -2.73 -18.75
C GLN A 290 -23.58 -3.89 -18.01
N LYS A 291 -23.96 -4.96 -18.71
CA LYS A 291 -24.61 -6.15 -18.11
C LYS A 291 -23.73 -6.88 -17.09
N GLN A 292 -22.41 -6.90 -17.27
CA GLN A 292 -21.50 -7.54 -16.32
C GLN A 292 -21.37 -6.75 -15.02
N ILE A 293 -21.61 -5.45 -15.04
CA ILE A 293 -21.55 -4.61 -13.82
C ILE A 293 -22.75 -4.88 -12.92
N ASP A 294 -23.93 -5.05 -13.51
CA ASP A 294 -25.14 -5.38 -12.77
C ASP A 294 -24.96 -6.73 -12.04
N GLU A 295 -24.38 -7.74 -12.70
CA GLU A 295 -24.05 -9.04 -12.11
C GLU A 295 -22.99 -8.94 -11.00
N ILE A 296 -21.90 -8.19 -11.22
CA ILE A 296 -20.88 -7.90 -10.20
C ILE A 296 -21.49 -7.16 -8.99
N SER A 297 -22.49 -6.31 -9.21
CA SER A 297 -23.15 -5.55 -8.14
C SER A 297 -24.18 -6.37 -7.36
N THR A 298 -24.83 -7.37 -7.99
CA THR A 298 -25.83 -8.22 -7.35
C THR A 298 -25.24 -9.39 -6.56
N ASP A 299 -24.05 -9.87 -6.93
CA ASP A 299 -23.33 -10.92 -6.18
C ASP A 299 -22.45 -10.34 -5.05
N LEU A 300 -22.41 -9.01 -4.91
CA LEU A 300 -21.89 -8.33 -3.72
C LEU A 300 -22.95 -8.37 -2.61
N ASP A 301 -23.13 -9.56 -2.04
CA ASP A 301 -23.62 -9.71 -0.67
C ASP A 301 -22.50 -9.20 0.26
N ILE A 302 -22.51 -7.89 0.54
CA ILE A 302 -21.46 -7.09 1.20
C ILE A 302 -21.22 -7.50 2.69
N SER A 303 -21.74 -8.65 3.13
CA SER A 303 -21.45 -9.25 4.44
C SER A 303 -20.41 -10.38 4.41
N GLN A 304 -19.96 -10.81 3.23
CA GLN A 304 -18.90 -11.80 3.08
C GLN A 304 -17.85 -11.32 2.09
N PHE A 305 -16.90 -10.51 2.59
CA PHE A 305 -15.59 -10.50 1.96
C PHE A 305 -14.93 -11.86 2.23
N VAL A 306 -15.16 -12.75 1.27
CA VAL A 306 -14.29 -13.80 0.74
C VAL A 306 -13.11 -14.13 1.66
N SER A 307 -13.22 -15.22 2.44
CA SER A 307 -12.09 -15.70 3.24
C SER A 307 -10.89 -15.98 2.33
N VAL A 308 -9.67 -16.02 2.89
CA VAL A 308 -8.46 -16.38 2.14
C VAL A 308 -8.68 -17.68 1.33
N ASP A 309 -9.49 -18.60 1.85
CA ASP A 309 -9.85 -19.85 1.20
C ASP A 309 -10.68 -19.65 -0.07
N GLN A 310 -11.61 -18.69 -0.08
CA GLN A 310 -12.42 -18.40 -1.24
C GLN A 310 -11.63 -17.59 -2.31
N ILE A 311 -10.63 -16.79 -1.89
CA ILE A 311 -9.70 -16.14 -2.82
C ILE A 311 -8.80 -17.19 -3.48
N VAL A 312 -8.24 -18.11 -2.69
CA VAL A 312 -7.38 -19.18 -3.21
C VAL A 312 -8.17 -20.15 -4.10
N ALA A 313 -9.42 -20.46 -3.74
CA ALA A 313 -10.31 -21.25 -4.60
C ALA A 313 -10.62 -20.54 -5.93
N GLY A 314 -10.81 -19.21 -5.92
CA GLY A 314 -10.99 -18.40 -7.12
C GLY A 314 -9.75 -18.43 -8.02
N GLU A 315 -8.57 -18.19 -7.47
CA GLU A 315 -7.31 -18.22 -8.20
C GLU A 315 -6.99 -19.61 -8.78
N ILE A 316 -7.28 -20.70 -8.03
CA ILE A 316 -7.11 -22.07 -8.53
C ILE A 316 -8.13 -22.38 -9.64
N ALA A 317 -9.36 -21.85 -9.55
CA ALA A 317 -10.37 -22.01 -10.58
C ALA A 317 -10.00 -21.28 -11.88
N GLU A 318 -9.34 -20.12 -11.78
CA GLU A 318 -8.92 -19.29 -12.91
C GLU A 318 -7.62 -19.75 -13.59
N LEU A 319 -6.85 -20.65 -12.98
CA LEU A 319 -5.66 -21.25 -13.61
C LEU A 319 -6.04 -22.01 -14.90
N ASP A 320 -5.53 -21.55 -16.05
CA ASP A 320 -5.67 -22.29 -17.31
C ASP A 320 -4.46 -23.21 -17.50
N THR A 321 -4.51 -24.40 -16.88
CA THR A 321 -3.38 -25.35 -16.85
C THR A 321 -3.78 -26.71 -17.39
N VAL A 322 -2.96 -27.25 -18.31
CA VAL A 322 -3.06 -28.65 -18.78
C VAL A 322 -2.26 -29.60 -17.88
N ASP A 323 -1.28 -29.07 -17.13
CA ASP A 323 -0.29 -29.85 -16.38
C ASP A 323 -0.65 -30.09 -14.90
N PHE A 324 -1.64 -29.38 -14.34
CA PHE A 324 -2.01 -29.48 -12.93
C PHE A 324 -3.52 -29.75 -12.75
N ASP A 325 -3.84 -30.68 -11.85
CA ASP A 325 -5.22 -30.99 -11.47
C ASP A 325 -5.70 -30.01 -10.39
N LYS A 326 -6.71 -29.21 -10.75
CA LYS A 326 -7.32 -28.19 -9.87
C LYS A 326 -7.90 -28.78 -8.58
N VAL A 327 -8.43 -30.00 -8.63
CA VAL A 327 -8.97 -30.69 -7.45
C VAL A 327 -7.83 -31.03 -6.50
N THR A 328 -6.71 -31.53 -7.03
CA THR A 328 -5.53 -31.85 -6.22
C THR A 328 -4.91 -30.59 -5.59
N LEU A 329 -4.89 -29.47 -6.31
CA LEU A 329 -4.41 -28.18 -5.77
C LEU A 329 -5.28 -27.68 -4.61
N MET A 330 -6.61 -27.81 -4.71
CA MET A 330 -7.52 -27.48 -3.63
C MET A 330 -7.36 -28.41 -2.42
N ASP A 331 -7.17 -29.71 -2.65
CA ASP A 331 -6.96 -30.69 -1.58
C ASP A 331 -5.64 -30.46 -0.84
N ILE A 332 -4.57 -30.08 -1.57
CA ILE A 332 -3.30 -29.67 -0.96
C ILE A 332 -3.52 -28.42 -0.10
N TYR A 333 -4.22 -27.40 -0.62
CA TYR A 333 -4.50 -26.18 0.14
C TYR A 333 -5.28 -26.46 1.43
N ASN A 334 -6.33 -27.28 1.35
CA ASN A 334 -7.15 -27.66 2.51
C ASN A 334 -6.41 -28.56 3.52
N GLY A 335 -5.29 -29.19 3.13
CA GLY A 335 -4.47 -30.04 3.98
C GLY A 335 -3.32 -29.34 4.70
N LEU A 336 -3.19 -28.01 4.58
CA LEU A 336 -2.12 -27.19 5.15
C LEU A 336 -2.41 -26.61 6.55
N GLU A 337 -3.46 -27.08 7.24
CA GLU A 337 -3.77 -26.68 8.64
C GLU A 337 -2.70 -27.08 9.68
#